data_AF-A0A9X7G8E2-F1
#
_entry.id   AF-A0A9X7G8E2-F1
#
_cell.length_a   1.000
_cell.length_b   1.000
_cell.length_c   1.000
_cell.angle_alpha   90.00
_cell.angle_beta   90.00
_cell.angle_gamma   90.00
#
_symmetry.space_group_name_H-M   'P 1'
#
loop_
_entity.id
_entity.type
_entity.pdbx_description
1 polymer ?
#
loop_
_entity_poly.entity_id
_entity_poly.type
_entity_poly.pdbx_seq_one_letter_code
_entity_poly.pdbx_strand_id
1 'polypeptide(L)'
;MCGITGWVDWKEDLSNQHVILKKMANSIEHRGPDAEGFWFSPHAAFAHRRLIVIDPEGGTQPKTFRAGDYTYALTYNGEIFNFRELREQLQKCGHAFETHSDTEVLLHAYLEWKEDCVRHLNGIFAFALWDDQKQQLFLARDHLGVKPLFFTERNGSIIFGSEIKALLAHPSVPAELDAGGINEIFGLGLFRTPGCGVFKHIQEVRAGHSITFTRHKKVVTKYWNLESKFHTDSIEDTSSHILSILQDTVKRQLIADVPLVCMLSGGLDSSGITALAGKEFAAENKTLHTYSVDFVNSAKDFELTFARTGLDAPWVKRVSEHVGTAHHDIIVNAEELANHLFVPLHAKDLPSAGEMETSLYLLFCEMKKDATVALSGESADEVFGGYPWFHQEELLYVDKFPWLTNWKNTSPLLLNEVSNQCNLEDYIDTRFQEAILEVPTLEGESKKSAKQRQMFYLFLTRFLPFLLDRKDRMSMAVGFEVRVPFCDYRLVEYLWNVPFNIKSIDNIEKGILRRALQPALPDDVRNRRKSAYPTSQDPHYLQTIRNLTLDMCNNKNNPIFSLINHSILLSIADQSNKVINNFEARSAMEYMLQVNEWLKTYHIHIA
;
A
#
# COMPACT_ATOMS: atom_id res chain seq x y z
N MET A 1 5.51 -6.82 -10.64
CA MET A 1 5.12 -5.40 -10.59
C MET A 1 6.22 -4.49 -11.08
N CYS A 2 5.86 -3.40 -11.73
CA CYS A 2 6.78 -2.58 -12.50
C CYS A 2 7.00 -1.20 -11.87
N GLY A 3 7.94 -0.44 -12.43
CA GLY A 3 8.04 1.00 -12.24
C GLY A 3 7.55 1.71 -13.51
N ILE A 4 6.67 2.70 -13.37
CA ILE A 4 6.24 3.56 -14.49
C ILE A 4 6.62 5.00 -14.21
N THR A 5 6.98 5.73 -15.26
CA THR A 5 7.19 7.17 -15.20
C THR A 5 7.03 7.79 -16.58
N GLY A 6 6.74 9.08 -16.62
CA GLY A 6 6.65 9.80 -17.87
C GLY A 6 6.43 11.28 -17.70
N TRP A 7 6.45 11.94 -18.84
CA TRP A 7 6.41 13.38 -18.97
C TRP A 7 5.56 13.73 -20.19
N VAL A 8 4.63 14.65 -20.00
CA VAL A 8 3.88 15.31 -21.07
C VAL A 8 4.17 16.80 -21.03
N ASP A 9 4.44 17.39 -22.19
CA ASP A 9 4.69 18.82 -22.35
C ASP A 9 4.02 19.37 -23.60
N TRP A 10 3.33 20.50 -23.43
CA TRP A 10 2.59 21.16 -24.51
C TRP A 10 3.40 22.23 -25.24
N LYS A 11 4.63 22.52 -24.80
CA LYS A 11 5.50 23.59 -25.31
C LYS A 11 6.83 23.06 -25.82
N GLU A 12 7.45 22.17 -25.07
CA GLU A 12 8.74 21.56 -25.41
C GLU A 12 8.55 20.28 -26.23
N ASP A 13 9.46 20.03 -27.17
CA ASP A 13 9.51 18.77 -27.92
C ASP A 13 10.24 17.69 -27.09
N LEU A 14 9.53 16.61 -26.77
CA LEU A 14 10.04 15.53 -25.94
C LEU A 14 10.81 14.45 -26.69
N SER A 15 10.85 14.51 -28.03
CA SER A 15 11.41 13.45 -28.88
C SER A 15 12.89 13.14 -28.60
N ASN A 16 13.63 14.10 -28.04
CA ASN A 16 15.06 13.99 -27.74
C ASN A 16 15.38 14.02 -26.23
N GLN A 17 14.38 13.91 -25.36
CA GLN A 17 14.52 14.06 -23.91
C GLN A 17 14.93 12.77 -23.17
N HIS A 18 15.70 11.91 -23.86
CA HIS A 18 16.09 10.60 -23.34
C HIS A 18 16.88 10.69 -22.03
N VAL A 19 17.77 11.67 -21.88
CA VAL A 19 18.62 11.82 -20.68
C VAL A 19 17.78 12.02 -19.42
N ILE A 20 16.79 12.91 -19.49
CA ILE A 20 15.92 13.23 -18.35
C ILE A 20 15.04 12.01 -18.03
N LEU A 21 14.37 11.46 -19.05
CA LEU A 21 13.47 10.34 -18.86
C LEU A 21 14.19 9.08 -18.34
N LYS A 22 15.41 8.81 -18.83
CA LYS A 22 16.27 7.73 -18.33
C LYS A 22 16.65 7.94 -16.86
N LYS A 23 16.96 9.17 -16.44
CA LYS A 23 17.24 9.48 -15.02
C LYS A 23 16.01 9.19 -14.14
N MET A 24 14.81 9.54 -14.60
CA MET A 24 13.57 9.22 -13.89
C MET A 24 13.31 7.71 -13.83
N ALA A 25 13.56 6.98 -14.92
CA ALA A 25 13.40 5.53 -14.95
C ALA A 25 14.43 4.81 -14.07
N ASN A 26 15.67 5.33 -13.98
CA ASN A 26 16.73 4.77 -13.14
C ASN A 26 16.43 4.92 -11.65
N SER A 27 15.76 6.00 -11.22
CA SER A 27 15.45 6.15 -9.80
C SER A 27 14.45 5.12 -9.29
N ILE A 28 13.71 4.44 -10.18
CA ILE A 28 12.73 3.40 -9.85
C ILE A 28 13.10 2.01 -10.38
N GLU A 29 14.38 1.77 -10.67
CA GLU A 29 14.89 0.49 -11.21
C GLU A 29 14.61 -0.71 -10.31
N HIS A 30 14.70 -0.54 -8.98
CA HIS A 30 14.44 -1.61 -8.01
C HIS A 30 13.06 -2.27 -8.18
N ARG A 31 12.08 -1.50 -8.65
CA ARG A 31 10.73 -2.03 -8.91
C ARG A 31 10.71 -3.00 -10.08
N GLY A 32 11.53 -2.80 -11.10
CA GLY A 32 11.51 -3.58 -12.32
C GLY A 32 12.92 -3.82 -12.85
N PRO A 33 13.66 -4.75 -12.23
CA PRO A 33 15.07 -4.99 -12.53
C PRO A 33 15.31 -5.78 -13.82
N ASP A 34 14.28 -6.42 -14.38
CA ASP A 34 14.45 -7.41 -15.45
C ASP A 34 14.61 -6.77 -16.83
N ALA A 35 13.90 -5.66 -17.08
CA ALA A 35 13.99 -4.95 -18.35
C ALA A 35 13.59 -3.47 -18.20
N GLU A 36 13.91 -2.69 -19.23
CA GLU A 36 13.45 -1.32 -19.37
C GLU A 36 12.94 -1.04 -20.78
N GLY A 37 12.11 0.00 -20.91
CA GLY A 37 11.65 0.46 -22.20
C GLY A 37 11.28 1.94 -22.18
N PHE A 38 11.35 2.54 -23.35
CA PHE A 38 11.11 3.97 -23.57
C PHE A 38 10.28 4.18 -24.82
N TRP A 39 9.38 5.14 -24.76
CA TRP A 39 8.62 5.62 -25.91
C TRP A 39 8.61 7.15 -25.91
N PHE A 40 8.80 7.74 -27.09
CA PHE A 40 8.88 9.19 -27.27
C PHE A 40 7.98 9.64 -28.40
N SER A 41 7.43 10.83 -28.23
CA SER A 41 6.69 11.62 -29.21
C SER A 41 6.96 13.10 -28.94
N PRO A 42 6.50 14.03 -29.80
CA PRO A 42 6.69 15.45 -29.57
C PRO A 42 6.12 15.95 -28.23
N HIS A 43 4.98 15.41 -27.78
CA HIS A 43 4.28 15.91 -26.58
C HIS A 43 4.30 14.97 -25.38
N ALA A 44 4.68 13.71 -25.56
CA ALA A 44 4.65 12.71 -24.51
C ALA A 44 5.86 11.78 -24.59
N ALA A 45 6.44 11.46 -23.44
CA ALA A 45 7.55 10.52 -23.32
C ALA A 45 7.36 9.63 -22.09
N PHE A 46 7.31 8.31 -22.29
CA PHE A 46 7.05 7.32 -21.24
C PHE A 46 8.24 6.39 -21.08
N ALA A 47 8.50 6.00 -19.84
CA ALA A 47 9.44 4.96 -19.50
C ALA A 47 8.80 3.90 -18.61
N HIS A 48 9.40 2.72 -18.65
CA HIS A 48 8.96 1.56 -17.91
C HIS A 48 10.17 0.77 -17.39
N ARG A 49 10.07 0.31 -16.15
CA ARG A 49 10.98 -0.66 -15.51
C ARG A 49 10.17 -1.91 -15.23
N ARG A 50 10.54 -3.03 -15.85
CA ARG A 50 9.72 -4.25 -15.87
C ARG A 50 10.20 -5.26 -14.83
N LEU A 51 9.27 -5.78 -14.04
CA LEU A 51 9.41 -7.09 -13.39
C LEU A 51 8.57 -8.08 -14.19
N ILE A 52 9.19 -9.16 -14.65
CA ILE A 52 8.55 -10.18 -15.47
C ILE A 52 7.75 -11.11 -14.55
N VAL A 53 6.43 -11.13 -14.72
CA VAL A 53 5.49 -11.99 -13.99
C VAL A 53 4.62 -12.81 -14.94
N ILE A 54 4.09 -12.18 -15.98
CA ILE A 54 3.32 -12.80 -17.07
C ILE A 54 3.94 -12.41 -18.41
N ASP A 55 3.93 -13.37 -19.35
CA ASP A 55 4.32 -13.21 -20.75
C ASP A 55 5.71 -12.56 -20.92
N PRO A 56 6.81 -13.24 -20.52
CA PRO A 56 8.17 -12.69 -20.59
C PRO A 56 8.52 -12.07 -21.94
N GLU A 57 8.08 -12.67 -23.05
CA GLU A 57 8.41 -12.24 -24.42
C GLU A 57 7.50 -11.12 -24.94
N GLY A 58 6.19 -11.19 -24.69
CA GLY A 58 5.19 -10.28 -25.28
C GLY A 58 4.81 -9.08 -24.41
N GLY A 59 5.07 -9.10 -23.11
CA GLY A 59 4.66 -8.03 -22.18
C GLY A 59 5.58 -6.79 -22.13
N THR A 60 6.31 -6.48 -23.20
CA THR A 60 7.21 -5.31 -23.22
C THR A 60 6.44 -3.99 -23.16
N GLN A 61 7.02 -3.00 -22.47
CA GLN A 61 6.37 -1.71 -22.21
C GLN A 61 7.36 -0.55 -22.34
N PRO A 62 6.93 0.67 -22.73
CA PRO A 62 5.56 1.06 -23.04
C PRO A 62 4.96 0.32 -24.25
N LYS A 63 3.74 -0.22 -24.10
CA LYS A 63 3.03 -0.93 -25.18
C LYS A 63 2.35 0.11 -26.07
N THR A 64 2.54 0.00 -27.38
CA THR A 64 1.97 0.94 -28.33
C THR A 64 0.95 0.28 -29.25
N PHE A 65 0.01 1.07 -29.76
CA PHE A 65 -0.93 0.66 -30.80
C PHE A 65 -1.10 1.80 -31.80
N ARG A 66 -1.02 1.48 -33.10
CA ARG A 66 -1.15 2.47 -34.17
C ARG A 66 -2.51 2.33 -34.86
N ALA A 67 -3.30 3.40 -34.82
CA ALA A 67 -4.58 3.51 -35.52
C ALA A 67 -4.49 4.59 -36.61
N GLY A 68 -4.15 4.18 -37.82
CA GLY A 68 -3.86 5.12 -38.92
C GLY A 68 -2.62 5.97 -38.60
N ASP A 69 -2.81 7.29 -38.51
CA ASP A 69 -1.74 8.25 -38.22
C ASP A 69 -1.52 8.49 -36.72
N TYR A 70 -2.42 7.99 -35.86
CA TYR A 70 -2.35 8.19 -34.42
C TYR A 70 -1.71 7.02 -33.70
N THR A 71 -0.90 7.30 -32.68
CA THR A 71 -0.26 6.29 -31.82
C THR A 71 -0.76 6.39 -30.40
N TYR A 72 -1.27 5.29 -29.86
CA TYR A 72 -1.56 5.15 -28.44
C TYR A 72 -0.36 4.53 -27.75
N ALA A 73 0.01 5.02 -26.58
CA ALA A 73 1.09 4.45 -25.78
C ALA A 73 0.64 4.23 -24.34
N LEU A 74 0.94 3.07 -23.77
CA LEU A 74 0.57 2.66 -22.42
C LEU A 74 1.81 2.28 -21.62
N THR A 75 1.93 2.79 -20.40
CA THR A 75 2.85 2.27 -19.39
C THR A 75 2.04 1.90 -18.14
N TYR A 76 2.26 0.69 -17.63
CA TYR A 76 1.38 0.01 -16.69
C TYR A 76 2.15 -0.70 -15.58
N ASN A 77 1.77 -0.42 -14.33
CA ASN A 77 2.23 -1.10 -13.12
C ASN A 77 1.03 -1.76 -12.45
N GLY A 78 0.78 -3.04 -12.75
CA GLY A 78 -0.37 -3.77 -12.22
C GLY A 78 -0.37 -5.25 -12.52
N GLU A 79 -1.47 -5.88 -12.12
CA GLU A 79 -1.98 -7.14 -12.68
C GLU A 79 -3.50 -7.02 -12.88
N ILE A 80 -4.02 -7.34 -14.08
CA ILE A 80 -5.48 -7.42 -14.34
C ILE A 80 -5.94 -8.86 -14.22
N PHE A 81 -6.46 -9.24 -13.05
CA PHE A 81 -6.88 -10.61 -12.71
C PHE A 81 -8.06 -11.16 -13.53
N ASN A 82 -8.81 -10.32 -14.25
CA ASN A 82 -9.85 -10.73 -15.20
C ASN A 82 -9.46 -10.55 -16.68
N PHE A 83 -8.15 -10.48 -16.99
CA PHE A 83 -7.70 -10.22 -18.36
C PHE A 83 -8.16 -11.27 -19.38
N ARG A 84 -8.34 -12.53 -18.97
CA ARG A 84 -8.82 -13.61 -19.86
C ARG A 84 -10.27 -13.37 -20.26
N GLU A 85 -11.14 -13.02 -19.31
CA GLU A 85 -12.53 -12.67 -19.59
C GLU A 85 -12.64 -11.42 -20.44
N LEU A 86 -11.85 -10.39 -20.14
CA LEU A 86 -11.84 -9.15 -20.92
C LEU A 86 -11.34 -9.38 -22.35
N ARG A 87 -10.33 -10.23 -22.54
CA ARG A 87 -9.84 -10.63 -23.86
C ARG A 87 -10.95 -11.27 -24.68
N GLU A 88 -11.70 -12.21 -24.13
CA GLU A 88 -12.83 -12.84 -24.83
C GLU A 88 -13.94 -11.84 -25.19
N GLN A 89 -14.22 -10.87 -24.31
CA GLN A 89 -15.19 -9.80 -24.59
C GLN A 89 -14.71 -8.90 -25.72
N LEU A 90 -13.45 -8.45 -25.68
CA LEU A 90 -12.87 -7.56 -26.68
C LEU A 90 -12.72 -8.26 -28.04
N GLN A 91 -12.41 -9.56 -28.07
CA GLN A 91 -12.42 -10.35 -29.30
C GLN A 91 -13.80 -10.37 -29.97
N LYS A 92 -14.89 -10.44 -29.18
CA LYS A 92 -16.27 -10.34 -29.71
C LYS A 92 -16.59 -8.94 -30.24
N CYS A 93 -15.92 -7.90 -29.74
CA CYS A 93 -15.97 -6.54 -30.30
C CYS A 93 -15.06 -6.35 -31.52
N GLY A 94 -14.31 -7.37 -31.95
CA GLY A 94 -13.46 -7.32 -33.14
C GLY A 94 -11.99 -6.98 -32.90
N HIS A 95 -11.54 -6.94 -31.63
CA HIS A 95 -10.13 -6.74 -31.32
C HIS A 95 -9.30 -8.00 -31.57
N ALA A 96 -8.17 -7.83 -32.26
CA ALA A 96 -7.14 -8.85 -32.39
C ALA A 96 -5.99 -8.57 -31.40
N PHE A 97 -5.31 -9.61 -30.94
CA PHE A 97 -4.25 -9.54 -29.94
C PHE A 97 -2.97 -10.19 -30.47
N GLU A 98 -1.82 -9.61 -30.16
CA GLU A 98 -0.50 -10.11 -30.58
C GLU A 98 0.19 -10.90 -29.47
N THR A 99 -0.16 -10.62 -28.21
CA THR A 99 0.49 -11.17 -27.02
C THR A 99 -0.54 -11.81 -26.11
N HIS A 100 -0.10 -12.51 -25.06
CA HIS A 100 -1.01 -13.06 -24.04
C HIS A 100 -0.97 -12.27 -22.72
N SER A 101 -0.13 -11.23 -22.65
CA SER A 101 -0.08 -10.26 -21.55
C SER A 101 -1.41 -9.56 -21.31
N ASP A 102 -1.69 -9.32 -20.04
CA ASP A 102 -2.76 -8.46 -19.53
C ASP A 102 -2.60 -6.97 -19.94
N THR A 103 -1.36 -6.53 -20.17
CA THR A 103 -1.04 -5.17 -20.63
C THR A 103 -1.70 -4.84 -21.97
N GLU A 104 -1.67 -5.79 -22.92
CA GLU A 104 -2.32 -5.59 -24.22
C GLU A 104 -3.85 -5.57 -24.08
N VAL A 105 -4.40 -6.40 -23.19
CA VAL A 105 -5.84 -6.38 -22.85
C VAL A 105 -6.25 -5.01 -22.31
N LEU A 106 -5.46 -4.41 -21.43
CA LEU A 106 -5.72 -3.06 -20.92
C LEU A 106 -5.69 -2.00 -22.03
N LEU A 107 -4.72 -2.04 -22.93
CA LEU A 107 -4.66 -1.12 -24.06
C LEU A 107 -5.90 -1.24 -24.95
N HIS A 108 -6.30 -2.46 -25.29
CA HIS A 108 -7.49 -2.70 -26.10
C HIS A 108 -8.79 -2.33 -25.38
N ALA A 109 -8.87 -2.53 -24.07
CA ALA A 109 -9.99 -2.07 -23.25
C ALA A 109 -10.14 -0.54 -23.32
N TYR A 110 -9.03 0.22 -23.28
CA TYR A 110 -9.09 1.66 -23.50
C TYR A 110 -9.47 2.02 -24.94
N LEU A 111 -9.00 1.29 -25.95
CA LEU A 111 -9.37 1.58 -27.33
C LEU A 111 -10.89 1.45 -27.56
N GLU A 112 -11.51 0.44 -26.96
CA GLU A 112 -12.94 0.15 -27.03
C GLU A 112 -13.78 1.10 -26.14
N TRP A 113 -13.49 1.13 -24.84
CA TRP A 113 -14.31 1.82 -23.82
C TRP A 113 -13.78 3.19 -23.40
N LYS A 114 -12.66 3.63 -23.98
CA LYS A 114 -11.97 4.90 -23.65
C LYS A 114 -11.72 5.00 -22.14
N GLU A 115 -11.95 6.17 -21.55
CA GLU A 115 -11.73 6.43 -20.13
C GLU A 115 -12.60 5.54 -19.21
N ASP A 116 -13.69 4.96 -19.73
CA ASP A 116 -14.58 4.07 -18.96
C ASP A 116 -14.01 2.67 -18.76
N CYS A 117 -12.93 2.31 -19.46
CA CYS A 117 -12.29 0.99 -19.36
C CYS A 117 -11.96 0.57 -17.92
N VAL A 118 -11.64 1.53 -17.04
CA VAL A 118 -11.32 1.30 -15.62
C VAL A 118 -12.44 0.62 -14.84
N ARG A 119 -13.71 0.74 -15.28
CA ARG A 119 -14.86 0.08 -14.65
C ARG A 119 -14.96 -1.41 -14.95
N HIS A 120 -14.23 -1.89 -15.95
CA HIS A 120 -14.23 -3.28 -16.38
C HIS A 120 -13.07 -4.08 -15.74
N LEU A 121 -12.12 -3.39 -15.11
CA LEU A 121 -10.89 -4.00 -14.62
C LEU A 121 -11.08 -4.60 -13.22
N ASN A 122 -10.82 -5.89 -13.07
CA ASN A 122 -10.57 -6.51 -11.77
C ASN A 122 -9.06 -6.71 -11.63
N GLY A 123 -8.42 -6.00 -10.71
CA GLY A 123 -6.97 -5.98 -10.62
C GLY A 123 -6.43 -4.96 -9.63
N ILE A 124 -5.12 -5.00 -9.46
CA ILE A 124 -4.32 -3.98 -8.78
C ILE A 124 -3.53 -3.25 -9.86
N PHE A 125 -3.61 -1.93 -9.96
CA PHE A 125 -3.06 -1.22 -11.11
C PHE A 125 -2.85 0.26 -10.89
N ALA A 126 -1.80 0.75 -11.52
CA ALA A 126 -1.57 2.15 -11.84
C ALA A 126 -1.08 2.22 -13.27
N PHE A 127 -1.67 3.07 -14.11
CA PHE A 127 -1.21 3.23 -15.49
C PHE A 127 -1.33 4.66 -16.01
N ALA A 128 -0.54 4.92 -17.03
CA ALA A 128 -0.59 6.13 -17.83
C ALA A 128 -0.75 5.75 -19.30
N LEU A 129 -1.70 6.39 -19.98
CA LEU A 129 -1.97 6.20 -21.39
C LEU A 129 -1.94 7.54 -22.12
N TRP A 130 -1.18 7.59 -23.22
CA TRP A 130 -1.22 8.69 -24.17
C TRP A 130 -2.17 8.34 -25.32
N ASP A 131 -3.16 9.20 -25.54
CA ASP A 131 -4.06 9.16 -26.68
C ASP A 131 -3.69 10.33 -27.61
N ASP A 132 -2.94 10.00 -28.66
CA ASP A 132 -2.44 10.96 -29.64
C ASP A 132 -3.55 11.55 -30.52
N GLN A 133 -4.64 10.81 -30.73
CA GLN A 133 -5.79 11.32 -31.48
C GLN A 133 -6.45 12.50 -30.74
N LYS A 134 -6.61 12.37 -29.42
CA LYS A 134 -7.20 13.39 -28.57
C LYS A 134 -6.18 14.35 -27.94
N GLN A 135 -4.87 14.11 -28.13
CA GLN A 135 -3.78 14.82 -27.47
C GLN A 135 -4.00 14.90 -25.95
N GLN A 136 -4.12 13.73 -25.31
CA GLN A 136 -4.41 13.64 -23.88
C GLN A 136 -3.62 12.55 -23.16
N LEU A 137 -3.30 12.84 -21.90
CA LEU A 137 -2.77 11.90 -20.94
C LEU A 137 -3.89 11.42 -20.02
N PHE A 138 -4.07 10.11 -19.92
CA PHE A 138 -4.98 9.47 -18.99
C PHE A 138 -4.19 8.71 -17.92
N LEU A 139 -4.32 9.13 -16.67
CA LEU A 139 -3.77 8.44 -15.50
C LEU A 139 -4.92 7.72 -14.78
N ALA A 140 -4.70 6.49 -14.33
CA ALA A 140 -5.69 5.76 -13.53
C ALA A 140 -5.02 4.91 -12.45
N ARG A 141 -5.70 4.78 -11.31
CA ARG A 141 -5.27 4.00 -10.16
C ARG A 141 -6.40 3.15 -9.63
N ASP A 142 -6.09 1.91 -9.26
CA ASP A 142 -7.04 0.89 -8.84
C ASP A 142 -7.94 1.29 -7.66
N HIS A 143 -9.01 0.51 -7.49
CA HIS A 143 -10.11 0.71 -6.57
C HIS A 143 -9.67 1.09 -5.14
N LEU A 144 -8.65 0.42 -4.61
CA LEU A 144 -8.17 0.64 -3.24
C LEU A 144 -6.79 1.31 -3.18
N GLY A 145 -6.19 1.61 -4.34
CA GLY A 145 -4.90 2.27 -4.43
C GLY A 145 -3.74 1.36 -4.06
N VAL A 146 -3.84 0.06 -4.32
CA VAL A 146 -2.76 -0.91 -4.06
C VAL A 146 -1.50 -0.52 -4.80
N LYS A 147 -1.63 -0.03 -6.05
CA LYS A 147 -0.47 0.43 -6.82
C LYS A 147 -0.31 1.94 -6.78
N PRO A 148 0.91 2.45 -6.53
CA PRO A 148 1.14 3.88 -6.35
C PRO A 148 1.24 4.62 -7.68
N LEU A 149 0.77 5.87 -7.69
CA LEU A 149 0.88 6.78 -8.82
C LEU A 149 0.88 8.23 -8.35
N PHE A 150 1.98 8.92 -8.58
CA PHE A 150 2.18 10.33 -8.24
C PHE A 150 2.29 11.16 -9.51
N PHE A 151 1.89 12.42 -9.42
CA PHE A 151 2.05 13.39 -10.50
C PHE A 151 2.28 14.79 -9.97
N THR A 152 2.83 15.66 -10.82
CA THR A 152 2.93 17.10 -10.58
C THR A 152 2.67 17.88 -11.86
N GLU A 153 2.10 19.06 -11.73
CA GLU A 153 1.87 20.01 -12.82
C GLU A 153 2.82 21.20 -12.66
N ARG A 154 3.73 21.40 -13.60
CA ARG A 154 4.75 22.46 -13.53
C ARG A 154 4.94 23.12 -14.89
N ASN A 155 4.78 24.43 -14.98
CA ASN A 155 5.05 25.23 -16.19
C ASN A 155 4.33 24.81 -17.48
N GLY A 156 3.27 24.00 -17.37
CA GLY A 156 2.56 23.40 -18.50
C GLY A 156 2.95 21.94 -18.77
N SER A 157 3.90 21.39 -18.03
CA SER A 157 4.27 19.99 -18.05
C SER A 157 3.47 19.19 -17.02
N ILE A 158 3.16 17.93 -17.35
CA ILE A 158 2.64 16.93 -16.42
C ILE A 158 3.71 15.85 -16.29
N ILE A 159 4.20 15.64 -15.08
CA ILE A 159 5.24 14.65 -14.78
C ILE A 159 4.64 13.63 -13.82
N PHE A 160 4.79 12.35 -14.11
CA PHE A 160 4.21 11.29 -13.29
C PHE A 160 5.18 10.13 -13.03
N GLY A 161 4.89 9.34 -12.01
CA GLY A 161 5.66 8.15 -11.69
C GLY A 161 5.07 7.31 -10.56
N SER A 162 5.51 6.06 -10.45
CA SER A 162 5.10 5.17 -9.35
C SER A 162 5.64 5.61 -7.98
N GLU A 163 6.72 6.39 -7.96
CA GLU A 163 7.43 6.84 -6.75
C GLU A 163 7.75 8.32 -6.86
N ILE A 164 7.83 9.00 -5.70
CA ILE A 164 8.10 10.43 -5.64
C ILE A 164 9.49 10.74 -6.19
N LYS A 165 10.48 9.88 -5.94
CA LYS A 165 11.83 9.98 -6.53
C LYS A 165 11.86 9.99 -8.06
N ALA A 166 10.84 9.44 -8.74
CA ALA A 166 10.75 9.52 -10.20
C ALA A 166 10.46 10.96 -10.64
N LEU A 167 9.60 11.67 -9.91
CA LEU A 167 9.27 13.06 -10.18
C LEU A 167 10.45 13.97 -9.79
N LEU A 168 11.04 13.77 -8.60
CA LEU A 168 12.19 14.55 -8.11
C LEU A 168 13.46 14.38 -8.98
N ALA A 169 13.55 13.30 -9.75
CA ALA A 169 14.63 13.12 -10.71
C ALA A 169 14.56 14.12 -11.87
N HIS A 170 13.37 14.66 -12.17
CA HIS A 170 13.14 15.65 -13.22
C HIS A 170 13.61 17.06 -12.76
N PRO A 171 14.41 17.78 -13.57
CA PRO A 171 15.06 19.02 -13.14
C PRO A 171 14.11 20.17 -12.77
N SER A 172 12.85 20.13 -13.24
CA SER A 172 11.85 21.15 -12.91
C SER A 172 11.08 20.88 -11.60
N VAL A 173 11.35 19.77 -10.91
CA VAL A 173 10.63 19.37 -9.69
C VAL A 173 11.57 19.47 -8.49
N PRO A 174 11.56 20.59 -7.75
CA PRO A 174 12.36 20.73 -6.54
C PRO A 174 11.74 19.94 -5.37
N ALA A 175 12.60 19.49 -4.45
CA ALA A 175 12.18 18.91 -3.18
C ALA A 175 11.87 20.03 -2.17
N GLU A 176 10.59 20.42 -2.08
CA GLU A 176 10.11 21.49 -1.22
C GLU A 176 9.01 20.98 -0.27
N LEU A 177 8.99 21.50 0.97
CA LEU A 177 7.89 21.32 1.91
C LEU A 177 7.26 22.66 2.24
N ASP A 178 5.93 22.69 2.28
CA ASP A 178 5.16 23.77 2.88
C ASP A 178 4.55 23.31 4.22
N ALA A 179 3.77 24.18 4.86
CA ALA A 179 3.05 23.86 6.10
C ALA A 179 2.16 22.60 5.97
N GLY A 180 1.59 22.35 4.78
CA GLY A 180 0.80 21.15 4.51
C GLY A 180 1.65 19.88 4.57
N GLY A 181 2.82 19.89 3.94
CA GLY A 181 3.79 18.79 4.02
C GLY A 181 4.27 18.52 5.44
N ILE A 182 4.54 19.57 6.23
CA ILE A 182 4.90 19.43 7.65
C ILE A 182 3.75 18.79 8.44
N ASN A 183 2.51 19.22 8.21
CA ASN A 183 1.33 18.66 8.88
C ASN A 183 1.09 17.18 8.55
N GLU A 184 1.35 16.75 7.31
CA GLU A 184 1.28 15.33 6.95
C GLU A 184 2.30 14.52 7.76
N ILE A 185 3.56 14.97 7.81
CA ILE A 185 4.65 14.25 8.50
C ILE A 185 4.51 14.22 10.02
N PHE A 186 4.08 15.32 10.65
CA PHE A 186 4.05 15.43 12.11
C PHE A 186 2.66 15.28 12.73
N GLY A 187 1.60 15.47 11.94
CA GLY A 187 0.22 15.41 12.40
C GLY A 187 -0.45 14.08 12.08
N LEU A 188 -0.30 13.60 10.85
CA LEU A 188 -0.81 12.29 10.43
C LEU A 188 0.24 11.18 10.54
N GLY A 189 1.53 11.53 10.56
CA GLY A 189 2.62 10.60 10.82
C GLY A 189 2.83 9.62 9.67
N LEU A 190 2.58 8.33 9.95
CA LEU A 190 2.69 7.26 8.96
C LEU A 190 1.52 7.22 7.97
N PHE A 191 0.44 7.94 8.28
CA PHE A 191 -0.77 8.02 7.46
C PHE A 191 -0.72 9.27 6.59
N ARG A 192 -1.47 9.26 5.48
CA ARG A 192 -1.51 10.39 4.54
C ARG A 192 -2.93 10.72 4.13
N THR A 193 -3.15 12.00 3.85
CA THR A 193 -4.38 12.43 3.18
C THR A 193 -4.44 11.86 1.76
N PRO A 194 -5.53 11.18 1.35
CA PRO A 194 -5.65 10.65 -0.01
C PRO A 194 -5.49 11.73 -1.07
N GLY A 195 -4.53 11.51 -1.97
CA GLY A 195 -4.18 12.46 -3.03
C GLY A 195 -3.01 13.38 -2.69
N CYS A 196 -2.46 13.31 -1.48
CA CYS A 196 -1.33 14.11 -1.05
C CYS A 196 0.02 13.42 -1.35
N GLY A 197 0.93 14.15 -2.01
CA GLY A 197 2.30 13.71 -2.26
C GLY A 197 3.31 14.17 -1.21
N VAL A 198 2.87 14.83 -0.13
CA VAL A 198 3.67 15.46 0.95
C VAL A 198 4.55 16.61 0.50
N PHE A 199 5.34 16.43 -0.56
CA PHE A 199 6.12 17.50 -1.18
C PHE A 199 5.20 18.52 -1.87
N LYS A 200 5.60 19.79 -1.80
CA LYS A 200 4.87 20.89 -2.39
C LYS A 200 4.65 20.66 -3.89
N HIS A 201 3.39 20.77 -4.33
CA HIS A 201 2.93 20.52 -5.71
C HIS A 201 3.01 19.06 -6.20
N ILE A 202 3.48 18.11 -5.40
CA ILE A 202 3.37 16.68 -5.74
C ILE A 202 2.04 16.16 -5.20
N GLN A 203 1.28 15.52 -6.08
CA GLN A 203 -0.01 14.93 -5.79
C GLN A 203 0.03 13.44 -6.05
N GLU A 204 -0.85 12.71 -5.38
CA GLU A 204 -1.08 11.30 -5.62
C GLU A 204 -2.41 11.12 -6.37
N VAL A 205 -2.48 10.19 -7.31
CA VAL A 205 -3.78 9.80 -7.88
C VAL A 205 -4.55 9.05 -6.78
N ARG A 206 -5.74 9.53 -6.43
CA ARG A 206 -6.57 8.89 -5.40
C ARG A 206 -7.01 7.48 -5.86
N ALA A 207 -7.14 6.56 -4.91
CA ALA A 207 -7.71 5.23 -5.15
C ALA A 207 -9.11 5.34 -5.80
N GLY A 208 -9.40 4.49 -6.80
CA GLY A 208 -10.67 4.49 -7.52
C GLY A 208 -10.90 5.75 -8.37
N HIS A 209 -9.83 6.48 -8.71
CA HIS A 209 -9.89 7.67 -9.55
C HIS A 209 -9.02 7.54 -10.81
N SER A 210 -9.44 8.28 -11.83
CA SER A 210 -8.64 8.60 -12.99
C SER A 210 -8.50 10.11 -13.16
N ILE A 211 -7.47 10.53 -13.88
CA ILE A 211 -7.21 11.93 -14.22
C ILE A 211 -6.89 12.02 -15.70
N THR A 212 -7.65 12.85 -16.41
CA THR A 212 -7.40 13.17 -17.82
C THR A 212 -6.82 14.57 -17.92
N PHE A 213 -5.64 14.69 -18.53
CA PHE A 213 -5.01 15.96 -18.87
C PHE A 213 -5.06 16.18 -20.37
N THR A 214 -5.50 17.37 -20.77
CA THR A 214 -5.26 17.91 -22.10
C THR A 214 -4.57 19.27 -21.96
N ARG A 215 -4.22 19.91 -23.07
CA ARG A 215 -3.65 21.26 -23.09
C ARG A 215 -4.43 22.31 -22.28
N HIS A 216 -5.74 22.13 -22.11
CA HIS A 216 -6.62 23.14 -21.53
C HIS A 216 -7.40 22.69 -20.30
N LYS A 217 -7.42 21.39 -19.99
CA LYS A 217 -8.23 20.85 -18.90
C LYS A 217 -7.51 19.74 -18.15
N LYS A 218 -7.74 19.72 -16.84
CA LYS A 218 -7.55 18.58 -15.95
C LYS A 218 -8.93 18.13 -15.48
N VAL A 219 -9.28 16.88 -15.74
CA VAL A 219 -10.54 16.30 -15.29
C VAL A 219 -10.21 15.13 -14.37
N VAL A 220 -10.67 15.22 -13.12
CA VAL A 220 -10.56 14.13 -12.16
C VAL A 220 -11.90 13.40 -12.09
N THR A 221 -11.89 12.09 -12.30
CA THR A 221 -13.09 11.26 -12.29
C THR A 221 -12.95 10.20 -11.21
N LYS A 222 -13.88 10.22 -10.25
CA LYS A 222 -14.07 9.12 -9.30
C LYS A 222 -14.87 8.03 -10.01
N TYR A 223 -14.19 7.04 -10.55
CA TYR A 223 -14.86 5.96 -11.29
C TYR A 223 -15.41 4.88 -10.34
N TRP A 224 -14.86 4.77 -9.14
CA TRP A 224 -15.32 3.82 -8.13
C TRP A 224 -15.63 4.49 -6.78
N ASN A 225 -16.72 4.07 -6.15
CA ASN A 225 -17.09 4.45 -4.80
C ASN A 225 -17.92 3.34 -4.15
N LEU A 226 -17.82 3.24 -2.83
CA LEU A 226 -18.72 2.37 -2.07
C LEU A 226 -20.15 2.92 -2.10
N GLU A 227 -21.12 2.02 -2.24
CA GLU A 227 -22.55 2.35 -2.21
C GLU A 227 -23.20 1.66 -1.02
N SER A 228 -23.81 2.45 -0.15
CA SER A 228 -24.51 1.96 1.03
C SER A 228 -25.91 1.48 0.67
N LYS A 229 -26.19 0.20 0.97
CA LYS A 229 -27.46 -0.50 0.74
C LYS A 229 -27.76 -1.37 1.95
N PHE A 230 -29.04 -1.70 2.16
CA PHE A 230 -29.40 -2.68 3.18
C PHE A 230 -28.94 -4.07 2.74
N HIS A 231 -28.26 -4.77 3.65
CA HIS A 231 -27.92 -6.17 3.48
C HIS A 231 -29.13 -7.05 3.73
N THR A 232 -29.40 -7.98 2.82
CA THR A 232 -30.60 -8.83 2.84
C THR A 232 -30.30 -10.31 3.01
N ASP A 233 -29.05 -10.72 2.88
CA ASP A 233 -28.69 -12.13 2.94
C ASP A 233 -28.73 -12.64 4.37
N SER A 234 -29.08 -13.93 4.52
CA SER A 234 -28.94 -14.62 5.79
C SER A 234 -27.47 -14.72 6.20
N ILE A 235 -27.19 -15.11 7.44
CA ILE A 235 -25.80 -15.30 7.91
C ILE A 235 -25.11 -16.41 7.09
N GLU A 236 -25.84 -17.48 6.81
CA GLU A 236 -25.37 -18.65 6.05
C GLU A 236 -25.08 -18.30 4.58
N ASP A 237 -25.96 -17.52 3.96
CA ASP A 237 -25.76 -17.01 2.60
C ASP A 237 -24.57 -16.03 2.58
N THR A 238 -24.45 -15.18 3.60
CA THR A 238 -23.34 -14.24 3.75
C THR A 238 -22.00 -14.97 3.84
N SER A 239 -21.89 -15.99 4.70
CA SER A 239 -20.65 -16.75 4.83
C SER A 239 -20.32 -17.54 3.55
N SER A 240 -21.33 -18.10 2.89
CA SER A 240 -21.16 -18.83 1.63
C SER A 240 -20.71 -17.92 0.48
N HIS A 241 -21.30 -16.72 0.38
CA HIS A 241 -20.93 -15.74 -0.64
C HIS A 241 -19.50 -15.23 -0.45
N ILE A 242 -19.10 -14.93 0.80
CA ILE A 242 -17.73 -14.55 1.15
C ILE A 242 -16.74 -15.64 0.72
N LEU A 243 -17.02 -16.91 1.06
CA LEU A 243 -16.15 -18.02 0.68
C LEU A 243 -16.03 -18.13 -0.84
N SER A 244 -17.15 -18.00 -1.57
CA SER A 244 -17.16 -18.06 -3.03
C SER A 244 -16.32 -16.96 -3.67
N ILE A 245 -16.43 -15.70 -3.19
CA ILE A 245 -15.60 -14.60 -3.70
C ILE A 245 -14.13 -14.87 -3.41
N LEU A 246 -13.79 -15.25 -2.18
CA LEU A 246 -12.40 -15.52 -1.80
C LEU A 246 -11.77 -16.66 -2.61
N GLN A 247 -12.53 -17.72 -2.90
CA GLN A 247 -12.08 -18.82 -3.76
C GLN A 247 -11.79 -18.34 -5.18
N ASP A 248 -12.70 -17.58 -5.79
CA ASP A 248 -12.51 -17.01 -7.14
C ASP A 248 -11.32 -16.02 -7.16
N THR A 249 -11.23 -15.12 -6.18
CA THR A 249 -10.13 -14.16 -6.05
C THR A 249 -8.79 -14.86 -5.92
N VAL A 250 -8.64 -15.82 -4.99
CA VAL A 250 -7.38 -16.55 -4.82
C VAL A 250 -7.00 -17.27 -6.11
N LYS A 251 -7.94 -17.97 -6.74
CA LYS A 251 -7.69 -18.68 -7.99
C LYS A 251 -7.17 -17.75 -9.10
N ARG A 252 -7.76 -16.56 -9.26
CA ARG A 252 -7.29 -15.56 -10.25
C ARG A 252 -5.92 -15.02 -9.91
N GLN A 253 -5.65 -14.76 -8.63
CA GLN A 253 -4.39 -14.21 -8.16
C GLN A 253 -3.25 -15.25 -8.09
N LEU A 254 -3.53 -16.53 -8.35
CA LEU A 254 -2.50 -17.57 -8.53
C LEU A 254 -1.94 -17.65 -9.95
N ILE A 255 -2.53 -16.95 -10.92
CA ILE A 255 -2.05 -16.97 -12.30
C ILE A 255 -0.74 -16.16 -12.39
N ALA A 256 0.37 -16.85 -12.65
CA ALA A 256 1.69 -16.27 -12.91
C ALA A 256 2.56 -17.26 -13.71
N ASP A 257 3.46 -16.77 -14.56
CA ASP A 257 4.43 -17.59 -15.31
C ASP A 257 5.74 -17.81 -14.52
N VAL A 258 5.80 -17.30 -13.29
CA VAL A 258 6.94 -17.35 -12.37
C VAL A 258 6.52 -17.99 -11.04
N PRO A 259 7.47 -18.52 -10.24
CA PRO A 259 7.15 -19.10 -8.94
C PRO A 259 6.46 -18.10 -8.01
N LEU A 260 5.51 -18.62 -7.24
CA LEU A 260 4.67 -17.89 -6.29
C LEU A 260 4.63 -18.59 -4.93
N VAL A 261 4.64 -17.80 -3.86
CA VAL A 261 4.60 -18.27 -2.46
C VAL A 261 3.48 -17.59 -1.66
N CYS A 262 3.28 -17.99 -0.41
CA CYS A 262 2.32 -17.35 0.49
C CYS A 262 2.99 -16.88 1.80
N MET A 263 2.57 -15.72 2.31
CA MET A 263 2.90 -15.32 3.67
C MET A 263 1.98 -16.04 4.66
N LEU A 264 2.54 -16.64 5.72
CA LEU A 264 1.80 -17.38 6.74
C LEU A 264 2.21 -16.94 8.15
N SER A 265 1.29 -16.27 8.86
CA SER A 265 1.48 -15.87 10.27
C SER A 265 0.72 -16.75 11.27
N GLY A 266 -0.02 -17.74 10.76
CA GLY A 266 -0.95 -18.56 11.56
C GLY A 266 -2.15 -17.78 12.10
N GLY A 267 -2.34 -16.51 11.72
CA GLY A 267 -3.55 -15.75 11.97
C GLY A 267 -4.67 -16.16 11.00
N LEU A 268 -5.93 -15.88 11.34
CA LEU A 268 -7.11 -16.24 10.53
C LEU A 268 -6.94 -15.89 9.03
N ASP A 269 -6.44 -14.69 8.76
CA ASP A 269 -6.44 -14.09 7.42
C ASP A 269 -5.42 -14.79 6.50
N SER A 270 -4.15 -14.82 6.90
CA SER A 270 -3.07 -15.48 6.16
C SER A 270 -3.29 -17.00 6.05
N SER A 271 -3.86 -17.61 7.09
CA SER A 271 -4.22 -19.04 7.08
C SER A 271 -5.32 -19.33 6.09
N GLY A 272 -6.36 -18.49 6.01
CA GLY A 272 -7.45 -18.64 5.04
C GLY A 272 -6.95 -18.59 3.60
N ILE A 273 -6.13 -17.59 3.27
CA ILE A 273 -5.51 -17.48 1.93
C ILE A 273 -4.61 -18.69 1.65
N THR A 274 -3.78 -19.10 2.62
CA THR A 274 -2.88 -20.25 2.48
C THR A 274 -3.66 -21.54 2.24
N ALA A 275 -4.77 -21.77 2.95
CA ALA A 275 -5.59 -22.97 2.78
C ALA A 275 -6.28 -23.01 1.41
N LEU A 276 -6.81 -21.88 0.95
CA LEU A 276 -7.42 -21.78 -0.39
C LEU A 276 -6.37 -21.96 -1.50
N ALA A 277 -5.21 -21.32 -1.37
CA ALA A 277 -4.13 -21.44 -2.35
C ALA A 277 -3.52 -22.84 -2.37
N GLY A 278 -3.28 -23.42 -1.19
CA GLY A 278 -2.75 -24.78 -1.03
C GLY A 278 -3.65 -25.84 -1.65
N LYS A 279 -4.98 -25.65 -1.61
CA LYS A 279 -5.94 -26.52 -2.31
C LYS A 279 -5.75 -26.51 -3.83
N GLU A 280 -5.58 -25.34 -4.44
CA GLU A 280 -5.32 -25.23 -5.89
C GLU A 280 -3.96 -25.85 -6.26
N PHE A 281 -2.93 -25.64 -5.44
CA PHE A 281 -1.61 -26.27 -5.65
C PHE A 281 -1.68 -27.81 -5.56
N ALA A 282 -2.38 -28.33 -4.54
CA ALA A 282 -2.57 -29.77 -4.39
C ALA A 282 -3.34 -30.39 -5.56
N ALA A 283 -4.32 -29.66 -6.14
CA ALA A 283 -5.05 -30.10 -7.33
C ALA A 283 -4.14 -30.25 -8.57
N GLU A 284 -3.02 -29.51 -8.62
CA GLU A 284 -1.99 -29.62 -9.65
C GLU A 284 -0.80 -30.51 -9.25
N ASN A 285 -0.88 -31.24 -8.14
CA ASN A 285 0.22 -32.02 -7.54
C ASN A 285 1.48 -31.19 -7.24
N LYS A 286 1.30 -29.92 -6.87
CA LYS A 286 2.36 -29.00 -6.43
C LYS A 286 2.28 -28.76 -4.93
N THR A 287 3.40 -28.39 -4.33
CA THR A 287 3.48 -27.97 -2.93
C THR A 287 3.59 -26.47 -2.86
N LEU A 288 2.69 -25.82 -2.11
CA LEU A 288 2.79 -24.39 -1.84
C LEU A 288 3.90 -24.12 -0.83
N HIS A 289 4.78 -23.17 -1.13
CA HIS A 289 5.78 -22.69 -0.18
C HIS A 289 5.20 -21.53 0.64
N THR A 290 5.47 -21.53 1.95
CA THR A 290 4.99 -20.49 2.87
C THR A 290 6.10 -19.91 3.71
N TYR A 291 6.03 -18.62 4.00
CA TYR A 291 7.06 -17.90 4.76
C TYR A 291 6.46 -17.18 5.96
N SER A 292 7.16 -17.21 7.09
CA SER A 292 6.89 -16.42 8.28
C SER A 292 8.14 -15.62 8.67
N VAL A 293 7.97 -14.56 9.46
CA VAL A 293 9.07 -13.83 10.07
C VAL A 293 8.96 -13.94 11.58
N ASP A 294 10.09 -14.17 12.24
CA ASP A 294 10.23 -14.10 13.69
C ASP A 294 11.56 -13.41 14.04
N PHE A 295 11.77 -13.15 15.34
CA PHE A 295 12.95 -12.47 15.84
C PHE A 295 13.81 -13.40 16.70
N VAL A 296 15.12 -13.17 16.72
CA VAL A 296 16.01 -13.87 17.64
C VAL A 296 15.51 -13.69 19.09
N ASN A 297 15.46 -14.78 19.84
CA ASN A 297 14.97 -14.84 21.22
C ASN A 297 13.50 -14.46 21.43
N SER A 298 12.67 -14.43 20.38
CA SER A 298 11.24 -14.05 20.45
C SER A 298 10.49 -14.76 21.58
N ALA A 299 10.69 -16.07 21.78
CA ALA A 299 10.04 -16.85 22.83
C ALA A 299 10.54 -16.54 24.25
N LYS A 300 11.79 -16.09 24.39
CA LYS A 300 12.41 -15.76 25.68
C LYS A 300 12.04 -14.35 26.14
N ASP A 301 11.99 -13.43 25.19
CA ASP A 301 11.78 -12.00 25.47
C ASP A 301 10.30 -11.59 25.33
N PHE A 302 9.40 -12.54 25.03
CA PHE A 302 7.98 -12.27 24.75
C PHE A 302 7.22 -11.67 25.93
N GLU A 303 6.74 -10.44 25.74
CA GLU A 303 5.74 -9.80 26.59
C GLU A 303 4.44 -9.51 25.83
N LEU A 304 3.30 -9.72 26.50
CA LEU A 304 1.97 -9.41 25.97
C LEU A 304 1.79 -7.90 25.84
N THR A 305 1.25 -7.45 24.71
CA THR A 305 0.84 -6.05 24.50
C THR A 305 -0.62 -5.97 24.09
N PHE A 306 -1.20 -4.77 24.09
CA PHE A 306 -2.57 -4.55 23.61
C PHE A 306 -2.82 -5.13 22.20
N ALA A 307 -1.79 -5.13 21.36
CA ALA A 307 -1.87 -5.61 19.98
C ALA A 307 -1.33 -7.04 19.78
N ARG A 308 -0.42 -7.54 20.65
CA ARG A 308 0.25 -8.85 20.51
C ARG A 308 -0.15 -9.77 21.66
N THR A 309 -0.97 -10.77 21.34
CA THR A 309 -1.64 -11.64 22.34
C THR A 309 -1.08 -13.06 22.40
N GLY A 310 -0.12 -13.41 21.56
CA GLY A 310 0.60 -14.69 21.58
C GLY A 310 1.70 -14.81 20.52
N LEU A 311 2.47 -15.91 20.56
CA LEU A 311 3.46 -16.26 19.54
C LEU A 311 2.79 -16.85 18.28
N ASP A 312 3.39 -16.58 17.11
CA ASP A 312 2.85 -17.02 15.82
C ASP A 312 3.29 -18.44 15.44
N ALA A 313 4.53 -18.82 15.74
CA ALA A 313 5.16 -20.07 15.30
C ALA A 313 4.32 -21.36 15.54
N PRO A 314 3.67 -21.58 16.70
CA PRO A 314 2.85 -22.78 16.90
C PRO A 314 1.68 -22.89 15.92
N TRP A 315 1.07 -21.75 15.58
CA TRP A 315 -0.08 -21.68 14.68
C TRP A 315 0.34 -21.78 13.22
N VAL A 316 1.48 -21.19 12.87
CA VAL A 316 2.11 -21.34 11.56
C VAL A 316 2.35 -22.82 11.26
N LYS A 317 2.98 -23.54 12.18
CA LYS A 317 3.20 -24.99 12.07
C LYS A 317 1.88 -25.75 11.90
N ARG A 318 0.88 -25.47 12.75
CA ARG A 318 -0.44 -26.12 12.72
C ARG A 318 -1.15 -25.97 11.37
N VAL A 319 -1.04 -24.80 10.74
CA VAL A 319 -1.63 -24.52 9.43
C VAL A 319 -0.82 -25.15 8.31
N SER A 320 0.51 -25.08 8.38
CA SER A 320 1.40 -25.71 7.42
C SER A 320 1.17 -27.23 7.35
N GLU A 321 1.04 -27.91 8.50
CA GLU A 321 0.74 -29.34 8.57
C GLU A 321 -0.66 -29.68 8.03
N HIS A 322 -1.66 -28.82 8.30
CA HIS A 322 -3.03 -29.01 7.80
C HIS A 322 -3.12 -28.89 6.28
N VAL A 323 -2.41 -27.92 5.70
CA VAL A 323 -2.45 -27.64 4.26
C VAL A 323 -1.42 -28.46 3.48
N GLY A 324 -0.35 -28.93 4.13
CA GLY A 324 0.76 -29.64 3.49
C GLY A 324 1.75 -28.70 2.77
N THR A 325 2.03 -27.53 3.35
CA THR A 325 2.96 -26.54 2.75
C THR A 325 4.42 -26.83 3.06
N ALA A 326 5.34 -26.41 2.19
CA ALA A 326 6.76 -26.31 2.51
C ALA A 326 7.02 -24.98 3.23
N HIS A 327 7.09 -25.01 4.56
CA HIS A 327 7.23 -23.80 5.37
C HIS A 327 8.68 -23.38 5.61
N HIS A 328 8.92 -22.07 5.61
CA HIS A 328 10.21 -21.42 5.82
C HIS A 328 10.08 -20.32 6.89
N ASP A 329 10.82 -20.45 7.99
CA ASP A 329 10.89 -19.46 9.05
C ASP A 329 12.09 -18.53 8.84
N ILE A 330 11.84 -17.23 8.76
CA ILE A 330 12.89 -16.20 8.63
C ILE A 330 13.13 -15.56 9.98
N ILE A 331 14.33 -15.72 10.53
CA ILE A 331 14.70 -15.17 11.84
C ILE A 331 15.53 -13.91 11.63
N VAL A 332 14.99 -12.76 12.04
CA VAL A 332 15.64 -11.46 11.95
C VAL A 332 16.32 -11.10 13.28
N ASN A 333 17.55 -10.57 13.21
CA ASN A 333 18.28 -10.12 14.40
C ASN A 333 18.38 -8.58 14.51
N ALA A 334 18.78 -8.09 15.70
CA ALA A 334 18.87 -6.66 16.00
C ALA A 334 19.89 -5.90 15.13
N GLU A 335 21.00 -6.54 14.75
CA GLU A 335 22.04 -5.94 13.91
C GLU A 335 21.52 -5.75 12.47
N GLU A 336 20.83 -6.74 11.91
CA GLU A 336 20.20 -6.64 10.59
C GLU A 336 19.17 -5.52 10.53
N LEU A 337 18.34 -5.38 11.57
CA LEU A 337 17.37 -4.29 11.68
C LEU A 337 18.05 -2.92 11.69
N ALA A 338 19.11 -2.76 12.49
CA ALA A 338 19.82 -1.49 12.59
C ALA A 338 20.54 -1.13 11.28
N ASN A 339 21.19 -2.11 10.64
CA ASN A 339 21.93 -1.90 9.39
C ASN A 339 21.02 -1.51 8.22
N HIS A 340 19.74 -1.90 8.25
CA HIS A 340 18.77 -1.61 7.20
C HIS A 340 17.72 -0.55 7.62
N LEU A 341 17.95 0.16 8.72
CA LEU A 341 16.99 1.11 9.29
C LEU A 341 16.43 2.11 8.26
N PHE A 342 17.26 2.63 7.35
CA PHE A 342 16.86 3.64 6.36
C PHE A 342 16.38 3.08 5.01
N VAL A 343 16.44 1.76 4.80
CA VAL A 343 15.94 1.15 3.55
C VAL A 343 14.45 1.46 3.33
N PRO A 344 13.57 1.35 4.35
CA PRO A 344 12.18 1.71 4.17
C PRO A 344 11.93 3.16 3.76
N LEU A 345 12.71 4.12 4.30
CA LEU A 345 12.65 5.52 3.88
C LEU A 345 12.97 5.67 2.39
N HIS A 346 14.08 5.08 1.94
CA HIS A 346 14.47 5.16 0.54
C HIS A 346 13.46 4.47 -0.37
N ALA A 347 12.82 3.38 0.08
CA ALA A 347 11.78 2.70 -0.68
C ALA A 347 10.48 3.52 -0.78
N LYS A 348 10.08 4.22 0.29
CA LYS A 348 8.84 5.00 0.37
C LYS A 348 8.96 6.44 -0.14
N ASP A 349 10.17 6.98 -0.22
CA ASP A 349 10.47 8.41 -0.38
C ASP A 349 9.99 9.30 0.78
N LEU A 350 9.60 8.68 1.89
CA LEU A 350 8.99 9.32 3.05
C LEU A 350 9.42 8.60 4.34
N PRO A 351 9.41 9.29 5.49
CA PRO A 351 9.66 8.67 6.78
C PRO A 351 8.83 7.41 7.03
N SER A 352 9.46 6.43 7.66
CA SER A 352 9.02 5.04 7.70
C SER A 352 8.61 4.61 9.12
N ALA A 353 7.98 3.45 9.25
CA ALA A 353 7.58 2.88 10.55
C ALA A 353 8.73 2.16 11.28
N GLY A 354 9.98 2.39 10.88
CA GLY A 354 11.17 1.80 11.48
C GLY A 354 11.18 0.26 11.36
N GLU A 355 11.47 -0.41 12.47
CA GLU A 355 11.63 -1.86 12.57
C GLU A 355 10.52 -2.68 11.88
N MET A 356 9.25 -2.25 11.96
CA MET A 356 8.14 -2.98 11.34
C MET A 356 8.23 -3.08 9.82
N GLU A 357 8.73 -2.03 9.16
CA GLU A 357 8.93 -2.03 7.71
C GLU A 357 10.28 -2.64 7.34
N THR A 358 11.31 -2.46 8.17
CA THR A 358 12.63 -3.10 7.97
C THR A 358 12.55 -4.62 8.04
N SER A 359 11.85 -5.20 9.03
CA SER A 359 11.67 -6.66 9.12
C SER A 359 10.85 -7.21 7.95
N LEU A 360 9.88 -6.45 7.45
CA LEU A 360 9.10 -6.81 6.26
C LEU A 360 9.97 -6.82 5.00
N TYR A 361 10.86 -5.82 4.84
CA TYR A 361 11.86 -5.81 3.78
C TYR A 361 12.78 -7.03 3.84
N LEU A 362 13.31 -7.37 5.02
CA LEU A 362 14.19 -8.53 5.21
C LEU A 362 13.46 -9.85 4.90
N LEU A 363 12.19 -9.98 5.29
CA LEU A 363 11.35 -11.12 4.90
C LEU A 363 11.25 -11.24 3.37
N PHE A 364 11.03 -10.12 2.67
CA PHE A 364 10.95 -10.14 1.20
C PHE A 364 12.29 -10.41 0.52
N CYS A 365 13.43 -9.99 1.10
CA CYS A 365 14.76 -10.39 0.62
C CYS A 365 14.90 -11.92 0.58
N GLU A 366 14.41 -12.61 1.62
CA GLU A 366 14.48 -14.07 1.68
C GLU A 366 13.48 -14.71 0.72
N MET A 367 12.23 -14.25 0.68
CA MET A 367 11.22 -14.79 -0.24
C MET A 367 11.61 -14.62 -1.72
N LYS A 368 12.27 -13.51 -2.08
CA LYS A 368 12.70 -13.22 -3.44
C LYS A 368 13.72 -14.24 -3.98
N LYS A 369 14.44 -14.95 -3.10
CA LYS A 369 15.38 -16.01 -3.50
C LYS A 369 14.67 -17.18 -4.18
N ASP A 370 13.42 -17.44 -3.81
CA ASP A 370 12.66 -18.61 -4.24
C ASP A 370 11.50 -18.26 -5.20
N ALA A 371 11.03 -17.02 -5.21
CA ALA A 371 9.87 -16.60 -6.00
C ALA A 371 9.88 -15.13 -6.41
N THR A 372 8.99 -14.78 -7.33
CA THR A 372 8.78 -13.37 -7.75
C THR A 372 7.46 -12.81 -7.25
N VAL A 373 6.51 -13.66 -6.86
CA VAL A 373 5.17 -13.27 -6.41
C VAL A 373 4.84 -13.89 -5.05
N ALA A 374 4.11 -13.18 -4.19
CA ALA A 374 3.46 -13.73 -3.01
C ALA A 374 1.99 -13.34 -2.87
N LEU A 375 1.20 -14.19 -2.22
CA LEU A 375 -0.08 -13.78 -1.64
C LEU A 375 0.08 -13.41 -0.16
N SER A 376 -0.72 -12.44 0.29
CA SER A 376 -0.74 -11.97 1.68
C SER A 376 -2.17 -11.73 2.19
N GLY A 377 -2.38 -11.98 3.49
CA GLY A 377 -3.67 -11.80 4.15
C GLY A 377 -4.00 -10.38 4.66
N GLU A 378 -3.24 -9.35 4.27
CA GLU A 378 -3.59 -7.96 4.65
C GLU A 378 -4.92 -7.50 4.03
N SER A 379 -5.49 -6.39 4.53
CA SER A 379 -6.83 -5.85 4.22
C SER A 379 -7.99 -6.56 4.92
N ALA A 380 -7.79 -7.77 5.44
CA ALA A 380 -8.86 -8.50 6.12
C ALA A 380 -9.39 -7.77 7.37
N ASP A 381 -8.50 -7.13 8.15
CA ASP A 381 -8.92 -6.45 9.38
C ASP A 381 -9.76 -5.18 9.09
N GLU A 382 -9.43 -4.43 8.03
CA GLU A 382 -10.17 -3.25 7.60
C GLU A 382 -11.52 -3.60 6.98
N VAL A 383 -11.59 -4.70 6.23
CA VAL A 383 -12.81 -5.14 5.55
C VAL A 383 -13.79 -5.82 6.52
N PHE A 384 -13.30 -6.61 7.48
CA PHE A 384 -14.13 -7.41 8.39
C PHE A 384 -14.23 -6.84 9.82
N GLY A 385 -13.51 -5.79 10.16
CA GLY A 385 -13.54 -5.19 11.50
C GLY A 385 -12.72 -5.99 12.52
N GLY A 386 -11.48 -6.31 12.17
CA GLY A 386 -10.59 -7.16 12.96
C GLY A 386 -9.83 -6.46 14.09
N TYR A 387 -9.76 -5.14 14.08
CA TYR A 387 -9.02 -4.38 15.09
C TYR A 387 -9.84 -4.08 16.36
N PRO A 388 -9.19 -3.93 17.52
CA PRO A 388 -9.85 -3.56 18.78
C PRO A 388 -10.72 -2.29 18.69
N TRP A 389 -10.34 -1.31 17.86
CA TRP A 389 -11.11 -0.07 17.64
C TRP A 389 -12.57 -0.32 17.24
N PHE A 390 -12.84 -1.39 16.48
CA PHE A 390 -14.20 -1.72 16.06
C PHE A 390 -15.10 -2.24 17.19
N HIS A 391 -14.50 -2.72 18.28
CA HIS A 391 -15.19 -3.43 19.37
C HIS A 391 -15.23 -2.63 20.68
N GLN A 392 -14.68 -1.41 20.69
CA GLN A 392 -14.67 -0.51 21.84
C GLN A 392 -15.64 0.65 21.59
N GLU A 393 -16.67 0.75 22.43
CA GLU A 393 -17.74 1.73 22.24
C GLU A 393 -17.26 3.17 22.47
N GLU A 394 -16.30 3.35 23.37
CA GLU A 394 -15.65 4.63 23.65
C GLU A 394 -14.90 5.20 22.42
N LEU A 395 -14.31 4.34 21.59
CA LEU A 395 -13.58 4.75 20.38
C LEU A 395 -14.50 4.93 19.16
N LEU A 396 -15.73 4.42 19.22
CA LEU A 396 -16.72 4.57 18.14
C LEU A 396 -17.24 6.02 18.03
N TYR A 397 -17.25 6.76 19.14
CA TYR A 397 -17.85 8.09 19.23
C TYR A 397 -16.82 9.22 19.33
N VAL A 398 -15.51 8.93 19.20
CA VAL A 398 -14.50 9.99 19.13
C VAL A 398 -14.59 10.71 17.78
N ASP A 399 -14.57 12.04 17.81
CA ASP A 399 -14.56 12.86 16.60
C ASP A 399 -13.13 13.13 16.12
N LYS A 400 -12.32 12.05 16.09
CA LYS A 400 -10.91 12.03 15.62
C LYS A 400 -10.61 10.69 14.95
N PHE A 401 -9.48 10.60 14.24
CA PHE A 401 -8.99 9.31 13.75
C PHE A 401 -8.67 8.36 14.91
N PRO A 402 -9.31 7.18 15.01
CA PRO A 402 -9.17 6.30 16.19
C PRO A 402 -7.75 5.80 16.46
N TRP A 403 -6.93 5.64 15.42
CA TRP A 403 -5.52 5.23 15.59
C TRP A 403 -4.64 6.36 16.11
N LEU A 404 -5.00 7.62 15.87
CA LEU A 404 -4.26 8.79 16.38
C LEU A 404 -4.58 9.11 17.84
N THR A 405 -5.62 8.52 18.44
CA THR A 405 -5.89 8.69 19.88
C THR A 405 -4.92 7.89 20.75
N ASN A 406 -4.46 6.74 20.25
CA ASN A 406 -3.55 5.84 20.96
C ASN A 406 -2.09 6.08 20.55
N TRP A 407 -1.86 6.56 19.33
CA TRP A 407 -0.54 7.02 18.91
C TRP A 407 -0.26 8.35 19.60
N LYS A 408 0.52 8.35 20.69
CA LYS A 408 0.99 9.61 21.29
C LYS A 408 1.84 10.32 20.23
N ASN A 409 1.23 11.33 19.61
CA ASN A 409 1.78 12.07 18.48
C ASN A 409 3.24 12.45 18.69
N THR A 410 3.99 12.57 17.59
CA THR A 410 5.27 13.29 17.56
C THR A 410 5.10 14.79 17.80
N SER A 411 3.86 15.28 17.93
CA SER A 411 3.50 16.68 18.21
C SER A 411 4.27 17.30 19.40
N PRO A 412 4.49 16.63 20.55
CA PRO A 412 5.30 17.19 21.64
C PRO A 412 6.79 17.38 21.27
N LEU A 413 7.26 16.73 20.21
CA LEU A 413 8.61 16.93 19.68
C LEU A 413 8.66 18.11 18.72
N LEU A 414 7.58 18.51 18.06
CA LEU A 414 7.58 19.65 17.15
C LEU A 414 7.83 20.95 17.93
N LEU A 415 8.60 21.87 17.38
CA LEU A 415 8.77 23.20 17.97
C LEU A 415 7.42 23.91 18.03
N ASN A 416 7.14 24.59 19.14
CA ASN A 416 5.88 25.30 19.32
C ASN A 416 5.67 26.36 18.23
N GLU A 417 6.72 27.07 17.81
CA GLU A 417 6.59 28.04 16.71
C GLU A 417 6.17 27.36 15.40
N VAL A 418 6.76 26.21 15.08
CA VAL A 418 6.44 25.44 13.86
C VAL A 418 5.02 24.87 13.94
N SER A 419 4.65 24.27 15.08
CA SER A 419 3.31 23.73 15.32
C SER A 419 2.23 24.80 15.15
N ASN A 420 2.47 26.00 15.71
CA ASN A 420 1.54 27.13 15.60
C ASN A 420 1.50 27.70 14.18
N GLN A 421 2.64 27.82 13.50
CA GLN A 421 2.69 28.29 12.11
C GLN A 421 1.96 27.34 11.15
N CYS A 422 1.97 26.04 11.42
CA CYS A 422 1.33 25.03 10.57
C CYS A 422 -0.14 24.75 10.96
N ASN A 423 -0.62 25.24 12.11
CA ASN A 423 -1.95 24.92 12.65
C ASN A 423 -2.22 23.40 12.72
N LEU A 424 -1.29 22.65 13.33
CA LEU A 424 -1.25 21.19 13.27
C LEU A 424 -2.55 20.50 13.74
N GLU A 425 -3.10 20.93 14.88
CA GLU A 425 -4.32 20.33 15.44
C GLU A 425 -5.53 20.59 14.53
N ASP A 426 -5.71 21.84 14.09
CA ASP A 426 -6.77 22.23 13.15
C ASP A 426 -6.66 21.46 11.83
N TYR A 427 -5.43 21.19 11.36
CA TYR A 427 -5.20 20.39 10.18
C TYR A 427 -5.72 18.96 10.36
N ILE A 428 -5.36 18.29 11.46
CA ILE A 428 -5.81 16.91 11.75
C ILE A 428 -7.34 16.86 11.83
N ASP A 429 -7.95 17.80 12.55
CA ASP A 429 -9.39 17.86 12.72
C ASP A 429 -10.09 18.15 11.38
N THR A 430 -9.54 19.04 10.54
CA THR A 430 -10.05 19.31 9.19
C THR A 430 -10.01 18.06 8.31
N ARG A 431 -8.88 17.33 8.29
CA ARG A 431 -8.72 16.09 7.51
C ARG A 431 -9.69 15.00 7.98
N PHE A 432 -9.96 14.93 9.28
CA PHE A 432 -10.97 14.03 9.83
C PHE A 432 -12.37 14.41 9.34
N GLN A 433 -12.78 15.68 9.45
CA GLN A 433 -14.10 16.12 9.02
C GLN A 433 -14.33 15.90 7.52
N GLU A 434 -13.32 16.19 6.68
CA GLU A 434 -13.37 15.89 5.25
C GLU A 434 -13.59 14.39 4.98
N ALA A 435 -12.90 13.52 5.71
CA ALA A 435 -13.07 12.07 5.58
C ALA A 435 -14.49 11.61 5.97
N ILE A 436 -15.09 12.24 6.99
CA ILE A 436 -16.48 11.95 7.41
C ILE A 436 -17.49 12.42 6.36
N LEU A 437 -17.26 13.56 5.70
CA LEU A 437 -18.13 14.07 4.63
C LEU A 437 -18.11 13.18 3.38
N GLU A 438 -17.05 12.40 3.17
CA GLU A 438 -16.93 11.47 2.05
C GLU A 438 -17.69 10.14 2.26
N VAL A 439 -18.20 9.87 3.47
CA VAL A 439 -18.83 8.58 3.84
C VAL A 439 -20.19 8.41 3.13
N PRO A 440 -20.39 7.34 2.35
CA PRO A 440 -21.70 7.01 1.79
C PRO A 440 -22.71 6.68 2.89
N THR A 441 -23.77 7.47 3.05
CA THR A 441 -24.78 7.29 4.10
C THR A 441 -25.84 6.24 3.73
N LEU A 442 -26.49 5.64 4.73
CA LEU A 442 -27.65 4.77 4.53
C LEU A 442 -28.87 5.33 5.27
N GLU A 443 -29.89 5.75 4.52
CA GLU A 443 -31.15 6.23 5.12
C GLU A 443 -31.85 5.09 5.90
N GLY A 444 -32.30 5.39 7.12
CA GLY A 444 -32.98 4.42 7.99
C GLY A 444 -32.06 3.57 8.86
N GLU A 445 -30.73 3.71 8.77
CA GLU A 445 -29.81 3.00 9.67
C GLU A 445 -29.78 3.62 11.09
N SER A 446 -29.45 2.82 12.11
CA SER A 446 -29.35 3.33 13.49
C SER A 446 -28.11 4.23 13.65
N LYS A 447 -28.13 5.14 14.63
CA LYS A 447 -26.97 6.02 14.94
C LYS A 447 -25.68 5.23 15.16
N LYS A 448 -25.76 4.09 15.86
CA LYS A 448 -24.60 3.20 16.10
C LYS A 448 -24.08 2.59 14.80
N SER A 449 -24.98 2.14 13.91
CA SER A 449 -24.60 1.59 12.59
C SER A 449 -23.95 2.64 11.70
N ALA A 450 -24.47 3.87 11.70
CA ALA A 450 -23.88 4.99 10.98
C ALA A 450 -22.45 5.31 11.47
N LYS A 451 -22.23 5.34 12.80
CA LYS A 451 -20.88 5.52 13.36
C LYS A 451 -19.94 4.36 13.02
N GLN A 452 -20.44 3.11 13.01
CA GLN A 452 -19.64 1.96 12.60
C GLN A 452 -19.25 2.08 11.12
N ARG A 453 -20.18 2.48 10.27
CA ARG A 453 -19.94 2.75 8.84
C ARG A 453 -18.87 3.83 8.64
N GLN A 454 -18.94 4.94 9.38
CA GLN A 454 -17.91 5.96 9.38
C GLN A 454 -16.54 5.36 9.74
N MET A 455 -16.46 4.57 10.81
CA MET A 455 -15.21 3.92 11.20
C MET A 455 -14.66 2.98 10.11
N PHE A 456 -15.48 2.11 9.51
CA PHE A 456 -15.05 1.27 8.38
C PHE A 456 -14.53 2.11 7.21
N TYR A 457 -15.19 3.22 6.88
CA TYR A 457 -14.74 4.11 5.82
C TYR A 457 -13.36 4.73 6.13
N LEU A 458 -13.15 5.19 7.37
CA LEU A 458 -11.87 5.73 7.81
C LEU A 458 -10.76 4.67 7.69
N PHE A 459 -11.01 3.44 8.16
CA PHE A 459 -10.02 2.36 8.03
C PHE A 459 -9.74 2.01 6.57
N LEU A 460 -10.76 1.87 5.72
CA LEU A 460 -10.57 1.53 4.30
C LEU A 460 -9.86 2.64 3.51
N THR A 461 -10.07 3.91 3.84
CA THR A 461 -9.60 5.03 3.00
C THR A 461 -8.43 5.81 3.59
N ARG A 462 -8.12 5.67 4.88
CA ARG A 462 -7.03 6.40 5.56
C ARG A 462 -6.03 5.50 6.28
N PHE A 463 -6.47 4.33 6.78
CA PHE A 463 -5.58 3.37 7.45
C PHE A 463 -5.00 2.34 6.46
N LEU A 464 -5.86 1.66 5.69
CA LEU A 464 -5.47 0.65 4.72
C LEU A 464 -4.41 1.14 3.71
N PRO A 465 -4.49 2.39 3.17
CA PRO A 465 -3.47 2.88 2.25
C PRO A 465 -2.05 2.87 2.82
N PHE A 466 -1.88 3.07 4.13
CA PHE A 466 -0.57 2.94 4.78
C PHE A 466 -0.06 1.49 4.73
N LEU A 467 -0.92 0.50 4.99
CA LEU A 467 -0.56 -0.91 4.93
C LEU A 467 -0.24 -1.37 3.49
N LEU A 468 -1.02 -0.89 2.53
CA LEU A 468 -0.80 -1.21 1.12
C LEU A 468 0.50 -0.55 0.60
N ASP A 469 0.74 0.72 0.94
CA ASP A 469 1.96 1.42 0.57
C ASP A 469 3.18 0.73 1.20
N ARG A 470 3.22 0.51 2.52
CA ARG A 470 4.40 -0.11 3.15
C ARG A 470 4.73 -1.47 2.53
N LYS A 471 3.73 -2.28 2.21
CA LYS A 471 3.94 -3.59 1.59
C LYS A 471 4.46 -3.44 0.18
N ASP A 472 3.83 -2.62 -0.66
CA ASP A 472 4.28 -2.39 -2.03
C ASP A 472 5.71 -1.84 -2.03
N ARG A 473 6.02 -0.83 -1.20
CA ARG A 473 7.38 -0.26 -1.13
C ARG A 473 8.42 -1.25 -0.67
N MET A 474 8.17 -2.01 0.40
CA MET A 474 9.17 -2.95 0.92
C MET A 474 9.38 -4.12 -0.03
N SER A 475 8.32 -4.67 -0.62
CA SER A 475 8.44 -5.78 -1.56
C SER A 475 9.08 -5.34 -2.88
N MET A 476 8.72 -4.15 -3.37
CA MET A 476 9.31 -3.63 -4.60
C MET A 476 10.73 -3.12 -4.45
N ALA A 477 11.21 -2.83 -3.23
CA ALA A 477 12.62 -2.55 -2.98
C ALA A 477 13.55 -3.72 -3.40
N VAL A 478 13.01 -4.94 -3.51
CA VAL A 478 13.73 -6.15 -3.96
C VAL A 478 13.13 -6.76 -5.23
N GLY A 479 12.30 -6.02 -5.99
CA GLY A 479 11.67 -6.54 -7.20
C GLY A 479 10.77 -7.76 -6.94
N PHE A 480 9.93 -7.70 -5.89
CA PHE A 480 9.04 -8.78 -5.48
C PHE A 480 7.59 -8.29 -5.43
N GLU A 481 6.69 -9.00 -6.10
CA GLU A 481 5.28 -8.64 -6.15
C GLU A 481 4.49 -9.29 -5.00
N VAL A 482 3.74 -8.49 -4.24
CA VAL A 482 2.78 -9.02 -3.28
C VAL A 482 1.36 -8.69 -3.71
N ARG A 483 0.53 -9.73 -3.83
CA ARG A 483 -0.90 -9.65 -4.12
C ARG A 483 -1.71 -9.77 -2.82
N VAL A 484 -2.85 -9.11 -2.79
CA VAL A 484 -3.70 -8.92 -1.60
C VAL A 484 -5.14 -9.35 -1.91
N PRO A 485 -5.49 -10.64 -1.77
CA PRO A 485 -6.82 -11.13 -2.11
C PRO A 485 -7.97 -10.40 -1.40
N PHE A 486 -7.79 -9.99 -0.14
CA PHE A 486 -8.82 -9.24 0.59
C PHE A 486 -9.05 -7.80 0.07
N CYS A 487 -8.26 -7.34 -0.90
CA CYS A 487 -8.46 -6.08 -1.62
C CYS A 487 -9.29 -6.23 -2.91
N ASP A 488 -9.80 -7.43 -3.23
CA ASP A 488 -10.73 -7.57 -4.36
C ASP A 488 -11.96 -6.69 -4.13
N TYR A 489 -12.19 -5.73 -5.03
CA TYR A 489 -13.23 -4.71 -4.85
C TYR A 489 -14.62 -5.34 -4.69
N ARG A 490 -14.86 -6.52 -5.29
CA ARG A 490 -16.14 -7.25 -5.16
C ARG A 490 -16.36 -7.72 -3.72
N LEU A 491 -15.31 -8.16 -3.04
CA LEU A 491 -15.38 -8.52 -1.63
C LEU A 491 -15.63 -7.29 -0.76
N VAL A 492 -14.92 -6.19 -1.04
CA VAL A 492 -15.05 -4.94 -0.26
C VAL A 492 -16.43 -4.32 -0.43
N GLU A 493 -16.98 -4.29 -1.65
CA GLU A 493 -18.34 -3.81 -1.92
C GLU A 493 -19.41 -4.63 -1.20
N TYR A 494 -19.27 -5.96 -1.19
CA TYR A 494 -20.19 -6.82 -0.47
C TYR A 494 -20.11 -6.58 1.04
N LEU A 495 -18.88 -6.63 1.61
CA LEU A 495 -18.68 -6.44 3.05
C LEU A 495 -19.00 -5.02 3.53
N TRP A 496 -18.93 -4.00 2.68
CA TRP A 496 -19.35 -2.64 3.02
C TRP A 496 -20.79 -2.60 3.54
N ASN A 497 -21.65 -3.45 2.97
CA ASN A 497 -23.07 -3.48 3.30
C ASN A 497 -23.41 -4.46 4.44
N VAL A 498 -22.56 -5.44 4.73
CA VAL A 498 -22.77 -6.40 5.83
C VAL A 498 -22.79 -5.65 7.19
N PRO A 499 -23.88 -5.74 7.97
CA PRO A 499 -24.00 -5.13 9.30
C PRO A 499 -22.92 -5.59 10.27
N PHE A 500 -22.50 -4.71 11.18
CA PHE A 500 -21.41 -5.03 12.10
C PHE A 500 -21.69 -6.25 12.98
N ASN A 501 -22.92 -6.42 13.46
CA ASN A 501 -23.30 -7.59 14.26
C ASN A 501 -23.21 -8.93 13.49
N ILE A 502 -23.33 -8.91 12.16
CA ILE A 502 -23.05 -10.07 11.31
C ILE A 502 -21.53 -10.23 11.15
N LYS A 503 -20.79 -9.15 10.88
CA LYS A 503 -19.31 -9.19 10.80
C LYS A 503 -18.65 -9.76 12.06
N SER A 504 -19.17 -9.38 13.23
CA SER A 504 -18.70 -9.79 14.57
C SER A 504 -19.58 -10.87 15.23
N ILE A 505 -20.28 -11.67 14.41
CA ILE A 505 -21.09 -12.77 14.89
C ILE A 505 -20.30 -13.71 15.81
N ASP A 506 -21.00 -14.37 16.73
CA ASP A 506 -20.40 -15.21 17.80
C ASP A 506 -19.53 -14.40 18.78
N ASN A 507 -19.70 -13.07 18.81
CA ASN A 507 -18.99 -12.15 19.69
C ASN A 507 -17.45 -12.27 19.57
N ILE A 508 -17.00 -12.47 18.34
CA ILE A 508 -15.59 -12.59 17.99
C ILE A 508 -15.29 -11.71 16.77
N GLU A 509 -14.11 -11.10 16.76
CA GLU A 509 -13.67 -10.31 15.62
C GLU A 509 -13.62 -11.17 14.36
N LYS A 510 -14.11 -10.61 13.25
CA LYS A 510 -14.20 -11.28 11.95
C LYS A 510 -14.99 -12.60 12.01
N GLY A 511 -15.98 -12.70 12.90
CA GLY A 511 -16.82 -13.88 13.08
C GLY A 511 -17.40 -14.43 11.77
N ILE A 512 -17.86 -13.56 10.85
CA ILE A 512 -18.40 -14.01 9.57
C ILE A 512 -17.32 -14.64 8.66
N LEU A 513 -16.08 -14.14 8.70
CA LEU A 513 -14.95 -14.74 7.99
C LEU A 513 -14.59 -16.10 8.59
N ARG A 514 -14.66 -16.23 9.92
CA ARG A 514 -14.46 -17.52 10.62
C ARG A 514 -15.54 -18.52 10.20
N ARG A 515 -16.80 -18.11 10.05
CA ARG A 515 -17.85 -18.97 9.49
C ARG A 515 -17.58 -19.34 8.03
N ALA A 516 -17.20 -18.37 7.19
CA ALA A 516 -16.88 -18.60 5.79
C ALA A 516 -15.70 -19.59 5.60
N LEU A 517 -14.66 -19.51 6.43
CA LEU A 517 -13.47 -20.35 6.34
C LEU A 517 -13.61 -21.72 7.05
N GLN A 518 -14.78 -22.05 7.62
CA GLN A 518 -15.02 -23.35 8.25
C GLN A 518 -14.65 -24.55 7.37
N PRO A 519 -14.94 -24.56 6.05
CA PRO A 519 -14.58 -25.70 5.21
C PRO A 519 -13.08 -25.80 4.90
N ALA A 520 -12.30 -24.76 5.17
CA ALA A 520 -10.89 -24.64 4.77
C ALA A 520 -9.91 -24.78 5.94
N LEU A 521 -10.31 -24.36 7.15
CA LEU A 521 -9.43 -24.28 8.33
C LEU A 521 -9.94 -25.14 9.49
N PRO A 522 -9.02 -25.70 10.30
CA PRO A 522 -9.39 -26.39 11.52
C PRO A 522 -9.90 -25.41 12.60
N ASP A 523 -10.76 -25.90 13.49
CA ASP A 523 -11.48 -25.05 14.46
C ASP A 523 -10.59 -24.29 15.44
N ASP A 524 -9.45 -24.86 15.82
CA ASP A 524 -8.46 -24.22 16.69
C ASP A 524 -7.86 -22.96 16.03
N VAL A 525 -7.35 -23.09 14.81
CA VAL A 525 -6.81 -21.96 14.02
C VAL A 525 -7.91 -20.93 13.74
N ARG A 526 -9.09 -21.42 13.33
CA ARG A 526 -10.23 -20.59 12.97
C ARG A 526 -10.80 -19.79 14.13
N ASN A 527 -10.56 -20.18 15.38
CA ASN A 527 -10.99 -19.47 16.58
C ASN A 527 -9.83 -18.75 17.31
N ARG A 528 -8.61 -18.77 16.77
CA ARG A 528 -7.47 -18.01 17.28
C ARG A 528 -7.81 -16.51 17.28
N ARG A 529 -7.61 -15.85 18.43
CA ARG A 529 -7.76 -14.38 18.55
C ARG A 529 -6.68 -13.65 17.76
N LYS A 530 -7.01 -12.44 17.29
CA LYS A 530 -6.08 -11.58 16.56
C LYS A 530 -4.79 -11.32 17.38
N SER A 531 -3.66 -11.44 16.70
CA SER A 531 -2.35 -10.96 17.14
C SER A 531 -1.77 -10.09 16.03
N ALA A 532 -1.16 -8.97 16.40
CA ALA A 532 -0.52 -8.04 15.46
C ALA A 532 0.79 -8.62 14.90
N TYR A 533 1.26 -8.01 13.81
CA TYR A 533 2.55 -8.32 13.20
C TYR A 533 3.67 -8.28 14.25
N PRO A 534 4.60 -9.26 14.24
CA PRO A 534 5.62 -9.35 15.28
C PRO A 534 6.57 -8.14 15.22
N THR A 535 7.05 -7.72 16.38
CA THR A 535 8.05 -6.67 16.54
C THR A 535 9.19 -7.19 17.40
N SER A 536 10.41 -6.70 17.15
CA SER A 536 11.56 -7.03 17.98
C SER A 536 11.37 -6.51 19.41
N GLN A 537 11.66 -7.34 20.40
CA GLN A 537 11.73 -6.96 21.81
C GLN A 537 13.17 -7.01 22.34
N ASP A 538 14.16 -7.15 21.44
CA ASP A 538 15.58 -7.23 21.78
C ASP A 538 16.08 -5.89 22.38
N PRO A 539 16.57 -5.87 23.63
CA PRO A 539 17.13 -4.68 24.26
C PRO A 539 18.32 -4.08 23.49
N HIS A 540 19.08 -4.90 22.77
CA HIS A 540 20.23 -4.45 21.99
C HIS A 540 19.80 -3.55 20.84
N TYR A 541 18.69 -3.87 20.17
CA TYR A 541 18.14 -3.03 19.11
C TYR A 541 17.75 -1.64 19.65
N LEU A 542 17.02 -1.59 20.76
CA LEU A 542 16.66 -0.32 21.41
C LEU A 542 17.92 0.50 21.77
N GLN A 543 18.96 -0.15 22.29
CA GLN A 543 20.20 0.54 22.64
C GLN A 543 20.91 1.11 21.39
N THR A 544 20.90 0.38 20.28
CA THR A 544 21.44 0.87 19.00
C THR A 544 20.68 2.10 18.51
N ILE A 545 19.35 2.09 18.54
CA ILE A 545 18.52 3.25 18.17
C ILE A 545 18.81 4.46 19.08
N ARG A 546 19.01 4.23 20.40
CA ARG A 546 19.42 5.30 21.32
C ARG A 546 20.77 5.90 20.93
N ASN A 547 21.77 5.07 20.66
CA ASN A 547 23.10 5.55 20.29
C ASN A 547 23.06 6.39 18.99
N LEU A 548 22.35 5.90 17.96
CA LEU A 548 22.15 6.66 16.71
C LEU A 548 21.46 8.01 16.95
N THR A 549 20.48 8.04 17.86
CA THR A 549 19.77 9.28 18.22
C THR A 549 20.67 10.24 18.98
N LEU A 550 21.50 9.74 19.91
CA LEU A 550 22.48 10.55 20.63
C LEU A 550 23.51 11.15 19.66
N ASP A 551 24.00 10.37 18.70
CA ASP A 551 24.92 10.84 17.66
C ASP A 551 24.30 11.94 16.79
N MET A 552 23.02 11.77 16.41
CA MET A 552 22.25 12.82 15.73
C MET A 552 22.13 14.08 16.61
N CYS A 553 21.82 13.93 17.90
CA CYS A 553 21.71 15.05 18.85
C CYS A 553 23.05 15.76 19.13
N ASN A 554 24.19 15.08 18.98
CA ASN A 554 25.52 15.67 19.15
C ASN A 554 25.85 16.68 18.05
N ASN A 555 25.27 16.53 16.85
CA ASN A 555 25.42 17.49 15.76
C ASN A 555 24.16 18.37 15.59
N LYS A 556 24.18 19.56 16.22
CA LYS A 556 23.06 20.52 16.16
C LYS A 556 22.79 21.11 14.78
N ASN A 557 23.66 20.89 13.79
CA ASN A 557 23.43 21.34 12.41
C ASN A 557 22.56 20.37 11.60
N ASN A 558 22.12 19.26 12.20
CA ASN A 558 21.17 18.35 11.54
C ASN A 558 19.86 19.08 11.20
N PRO A 559 19.33 18.92 9.98
CA PRO A 559 18.21 19.72 9.48
C PRO A 559 16.92 19.53 10.27
N ILE A 560 16.73 18.38 10.92
CA ILE A 560 15.51 18.15 11.73
C ILE A 560 15.35 19.14 12.89
N PHE A 561 16.44 19.70 13.41
CA PHE A 561 16.40 20.63 14.55
C PHE A 561 15.87 22.03 14.21
N SER A 562 15.59 22.32 12.93
CA SER A 562 14.76 23.48 12.57
C SER A 562 13.26 23.22 12.77
N LEU A 563 12.85 21.96 12.95
CA LEU A 563 11.46 21.54 13.09
C LEU A 563 11.14 21.06 14.51
N ILE A 564 12.07 20.37 15.18
CA ILE A 564 11.80 19.70 16.46
C ILE A 564 12.59 20.27 17.65
N ASN A 565 12.08 20.05 18.85
CA ASN A 565 12.73 20.38 20.11
C ASN A 565 13.85 19.39 20.43
N HIS A 566 15.10 19.83 20.20
CA HIS A 566 16.33 19.08 20.48
C HIS A 566 16.39 18.51 21.90
N SER A 567 16.07 19.32 22.92
CA SER A 567 16.17 18.93 24.32
C SER A 567 15.21 17.80 24.69
N ILE A 568 14.01 17.79 24.12
CA ILE A 568 13.04 16.71 24.36
C ILE A 568 13.56 15.42 23.73
N LEU A 569 14.02 15.45 22.47
CA LEU A 569 14.57 14.25 21.83
C LEU A 569 15.81 13.71 22.56
N LEU A 570 16.69 14.58 23.02
CA LEU A 570 17.84 14.20 23.84
C LEU A 570 17.41 13.49 25.13
N SER A 571 16.39 14.04 25.82
CA SER A 571 15.88 13.45 27.06
C SER A 571 15.27 12.05 26.89
N ILE A 572 14.74 11.76 25.69
CA ILE A 572 14.22 10.44 25.32
C ILE A 572 15.39 9.46 25.12
N ALA A 573 16.42 9.90 24.40
CA ALA A 573 17.56 9.05 24.06
C ALA A 573 18.47 8.76 25.27
N ASP A 574 18.69 9.74 26.15
CA ASP A 574 19.52 9.61 27.36
C ASP A 574 18.78 9.02 28.57
N GLN A 575 17.47 8.74 28.42
CA GLN A 575 16.59 8.15 29.43
C GLN A 575 16.30 9.06 30.65
N SER A 576 16.61 10.35 30.56
CA SER A 576 16.18 11.32 31.59
C SER A 576 14.66 11.56 31.57
N ASN A 577 14.00 11.30 30.44
CA ASN A 577 12.55 11.33 30.31
C ASN A 577 11.90 10.03 30.80
N LYS A 578 11.28 10.08 31.98
CA LYS A 578 10.61 8.93 32.63
C LYS A 578 9.14 8.74 32.24
N VAL A 579 8.59 9.57 31.35
CA VAL A 579 7.15 9.62 31.04
C VAL A 579 6.77 8.65 29.93
N ILE A 580 7.73 8.20 29.13
CA ILE A 580 7.53 7.31 27.99
C ILE A 580 8.08 5.91 28.28
N ASN A 581 7.38 4.88 27.81
CA ASN A 581 7.88 3.52 27.90
C ASN A 581 8.91 3.23 26.77
N ASN A 582 9.60 2.09 26.86
CA ASN A 582 10.65 1.73 25.90
C ASN A 582 10.14 1.59 24.45
N PHE A 583 8.91 1.12 24.24
CA PHE A 583 8.33 0.98 22.91
C PHE A 583 7.98 2.34 22.29
N GLU A 584 7.37 3.23 23.07
CA GLU A 584 7.09 4.62 22.67
C GLU A 584 8.39 5.38 22.36
N ALA A 585 9.40 5.24 23.23
CA ALA A 585 10.71 5.83 23.03
C ALA A 585 11.36 5.35 21.74
N ARG A 586 11.36 4.04 21.49
CA ARG A 586 11.90 3.45 20.26
C ARG A 586 11.21 4.02 19.02
N SER A 587 9.89 3.95 18.99
CA SER A 587 9.10 4.37 17.83
C SER A 587 9.30 5.86 17.51
N ALA A 588 9.35 6.71 18.54
CA ALA A 588 9.64 8.13 18.36
C ALA A 588 11.06 8.39 17.84
N MET A 589 12.08 7.72 18.41
CA MET A 589 13.46 7.86 17.97
C MET A 589 13.67 7.36 16.55
N GLU A 590 13.13 6.18 16.21
CA GLU A 590 13.18 5.63 14.84
C GLU A 590 12.58 6.65 13.86
N TYR A 591 11.37 7.15 14.12
CA TYR A 591 10.73 8.10 13.21
C TYR A 591 11.52 9.41 13.08
N MET A 592 12.10 9.95 14.15
CA MET A 592 12.95 11.15 14.07
C MET A 592 14.25 10.91 13.30
N LEU A 593 14.87 9.74 13.45
CA LEU A 593 16.02 9.35 12.62
C LEU A 593 15.63 9.33 11.13
N GLN A 594 14.47 8.73 10.79
CA GLN A 594 13.95 8.70 9.42
C GLN A 594 13.69 10.11 8.88
N VAL A 595 13.04 11.00 9.64
CA VAL A 595 12.74 12.37 9.22
C VAL A 595 14.04 13.16 8.96
N ASN A 596 15.03 13.02 9.82
CA ASN A 596 16.31 13.68 9.63
C ASN A 596 17.04 13.19 8.37
N GLU A 597 17.06 11.87 8.16
CA GLU A 597 17.69 11.28 6.99
C GLU A 597 16.94 11.63 5.70
N TRP A 598 15.61 11.73 5.75
CA TRP A 598 14.77 12.17 4.66
C TRP A 598 15.10 13.60 4.21
N LEU A 599 15.17 14.54 5.16
CA LEU A 599 15.54 15.94 4.89
C LEU A 599 16.91 16.04 4.22
N LYS A 600 17.86 15.19 4.61
CA LYS A 600 19.22 15.14 4.03
C LYS A 600 19.22 14.52 2.63
N THR A 601 18.63 13.33 2.49
CA THR A 601 18.65 12.51 1.27
C THR A 601 18.08 13.27 0.08
N TYR A 602 16.96 13.98 0.29
CA TYR A 602 16.28 14.70 -0.78
C TYR A 602 16.63 16.20 -0.82
N HIS A 603 17.57 16.65 0.02
CA HIS A 603 17.96 18.07 0.14
C HIS A 603 16.75 19.01 0.26
N ILE A 604 15.84 18.68 1.17
CA ILE A 604 14.52 19.29 1.25
C ILE A 604 14.61 20.74 1.70
N HIS A 605 14.00 21.64 0.93
CA HIS A 605 13.82 23.04 1.30
C HIS A 605 12.48 23.24 2.01
N ILE A 606 12.52 23.78 3.22
CA ILE A 606 11.32 24.18 3.96
C ILE A 606 10.96 25.61 3.52
N ALA A 607 9.78 25.77 2.93
CA ALA A 607 9.32 27.00 2.25
C ALA A 607 8.57 27.96 3.15
#